data_AF-A0A087TGD3-F1
#
_entry.id   AF-A0A087TGD3-F1
#
_cell.length_a   1.000
_cell.length_b   1.000
_cell.length_c   1.000
_cell.angle_alpha   90.00
_cell.angle_beta   90.00
_cell.angle_gamma   90.00
#
_symmetry.space_group_name_H-M   'P 1'
#
loop_
_entity.id
_entity.type
_entity.pdbx_description
1 polymer ?
#
loop_
_entity_poly.entity_id
_entity_poly.type
_entity_poly.pdbx_seq_one_letter_code
_entity_poly.pdbx_strand_id
1 'polypeptide(L)'
;MIKDLLLDDFPIVRTTAVIGTCIAMSVNWELFPEEMLRTYFKIIVNDLSCDSSSSDVRCAVAKGLKVLLENPLTLPTLQGVLPKVQGLFHDISDSVRIAFCQLLLRVKKISAIKYFDIVPLDHLLARLEEDTAINKLIVTLIHNSYFPQQEMAHIWMARCLELIKTDRGASRILFQYVPSDIGIKSTVRFMGQCLKTIHTYIKAKISAKNICTLSSRRSSINKAIRLYEEMRIFDDPSVVAGVLDAVVIMYHAISSDIRKPENKERMKELVGQCTKYLGDLSIYYKDSPEWRSIYLLSSFMPACSVPTLGSLCFYRLKTLPSNAEYDDYITLLECLCNQGQGLQLLNLIQEWVEVGLLQKWKMAPPSPLPSKRRNTRGSRKSDSSGYDSSNEKCEQDNLSDICEKITSDKVIYLPKPELSAQLMNAVLNSYVCQKSLLKSNWDELKDFLNFTDILKKKIEESETKLLSSAECTFLKDLLFALLTIAVLLHGEV
;
A
#
# COMPACT_ATOMS: atom_id res chain seq x y z
N MET A 1 3.14 -19.59 52.37
CA MET A 1 3.23 -20.57 51.26
C MET A 1 3.01 -19.94 49.89
N ILE A 2 1.81 -19.50 49.47
CA ILE A 2 1.61 -18.91 48.13
C ILE A 2 2.49 -17.67 47.90
N LYS A 3 2.51 -16.75 48.89
CA LYS A 3 3.37 -15.56 48.85
C LYS A 3 4.84 -15.91 48.61
N ASP A 4 5.33 -16.94 49.27
CA ASP A 4 6.74 -17.35 49.20
C ASP A 4 7.06 -17.90 47.79
N LEU A 5 6.14 -18.68 47.20
CA LEU A 5 6.28 -19.18 45.83
C LEU A 5 6.23 -18.07 44.77
N LEU A 6 5.46 -17.00 45.01
CA LEU A 6 5.44 -15.82 44.13
C LEU A 6 6.75 -15.03 44.18
N LEU A 7 7.53 -15.16 45.26
CA LEU A 7 8.80 -14.46 45.47
C LEU A 7 10.01 -15.40 45.39
N ASP A 8 9.83 -16.59 44.83
CA ASP A 8 10.87 -17.62 44.73
C ASP A 8 12.04 -17.18 43.83
N ASP A 9 13.25 -17.57 44.18
CA ASP A 9 14.47 -17.22 43.43
C ASP A 9 14.43 -17.74 41.98
N PHE A 10 13.80 -18.91 41.76
CA PHE A 10 13.76 -19.55 40.45
C PHE A 10 12.57 -19.04 39.61
N PRO A 11 12.81 -18.46 38.41
CA PRO A 11 11.75 -17.92 37.57
C PRO A 11 10.66 -18.93 37.17
N ILE A 12 11.01 -20.21 37.04
CA ILE A 12 10.05 -21.28 36.71
C ILE A 12 9.02 -21.50 37.83
N VAL A 13 9.45 -21.36 39.09
CA VAL A 13 8.57 -21.45 40.25
C VAL A 13 7.63 -20.25 40.27
N ARG A 14 8.16 -19.03 40.09
CA ARG A 14 7.35 -17.81 40.01
C ARG A 14 6.33 -17.84 38.88
N THR A 15 6.75 -18.28 37.69
CA THR A 15 5.88 -18.47 36.50
C THR A 15 4.69 -19.36 36.85
N THR A 16 4.96 -20.52 37.46
CA THR A 16 3.94 -21.49 37.87
C THR A 16 3.05 -20.95 38.99
N ALA A 17 3.66 -20.27 39.97
CA ALA A 17 2.97 -19.69 41.12
C ALA A 17 1.98 -18.58 40.69
N VAL A 18 2.36 -17.70 39.76
CA VAL A 18 1.47 -16.65 39.23
C VAL A 18 0.23 -17.24 38.59
N ILE A 19 0.41 -18.22 37.69
CA ILE A 19 -0.71 -18.86 36.99
C ILE A 19 -1.60 -19.59 38.00
N GLY A 20 -1.02 -20.40 38.88
CA GLY A 20 -1.75 -21.15 39.89
C GLY A 20 -2.53 -20.24 40.85
N THR A 21 -1.92 -19.13 41.28
CA THR A 21 -2.57 -18.14 42.17
C THR A 21 -3.76 -17.48 41.46
N CYS A 22 -3.60 -17.06 40.20
CA CYS A 22 -4.68 -16.48 39.43
C CYS A 22 -5.83 -17.47 39.16
N ILE A 23 -5.53 -18.74 38.89
CA ILE A 23 -6.56 -19.79 38.76
C ILE A 23 -7.30 -19.98 40.08
N ALA A 24 -6.57 -20.11 41.19
CA ALA A 24 -7.17 -20.31 42.51
C ALA A 24 -8.09 -19.14 42.90
N MET A 25 -7.63 -17.89 42.70
CA MET A 25 -8.44 -16.69 42.90
C MET A 25 -9.67 -16.65 41.97
N SER A 26 -9.52 -17.07 40.70
CA SER A 26 -10.65 -17.09 39.76
C SER A 26 -11.74 -18.08 40.17
N VAL A 27 -11.38 -19.25 40.70
CA VAL A 27 -12.34 -20.30 41.07
C VAL A 27 -12.95 -20.04 42.45
N ASN A 28 -12.15 -19.54 43.39
CA ASN A 28 -12.53 -19.46 44.80
C ASN A 28 -12.51 -18.02 45.35
N TRP A 29 -12.87 -17.03 44.53
CA TRP A 29 -12.70 -15.59 44.84
C TRP A 29 -13.20 -15.20 46.24
N GLU A 30 -14.37 -15.69 46.65
CA GLU A 30 -15.00 -15.39 47.94
C GLU A 30 -14.27 -15.99 49.14
N LEU A 31 -13.42 -17.00 48.93
CA LEU A 31 -12.63 -17.64 50.00
C LEU A 31 -11.36 -16.87 50.33
N PHE A 32 -10.95 -15.90 49.50
CA PHE A 32 -9.74 -15.13 49.73
C PHE A 32 -10.03 -13.90 50.62
N PRO A 33 -9.36 -13.76 51.78
CA PRO A 33 -9.43 -12.54 52.56
C PRO A 33 -8.93 -11.33 51.77
N GLU A 34 -9.55 -10.17 51.96
CA GLU A 34 -9.25 -8.97 51.19
C GLU A 34 -7.78 -8.51 51.34
N GLU A 35 -7.21 -8.68 52.53
CA GLU A 35 -5.78 -8.39 52.80
C GLU A 35 -4.84 -9.31 52.00
N MET A 36 -5.24 -10.56 51.82
CA MET A 36 -4.49 -11.53 51.03
C MET A 36 -4.51 -11.18 49.55
N LEU A 37 -5.69 -10.82 49.02
CA LEU A 37 -5.85 -10.33 47.64
C LEU A 37 -4.98 -9.09 47.40
N ARG A 38 -5.03 -8.10 48.30
CA ARG A 38 -4.18 -6.90 48.21
C ARG A 38 -2.70 -7.26 48.15
N THR A 39 -2.26 -8.20 48.98
CA THR A 39 -0.86 -8.65 49.01
C THR A 39 -0.46 -9.32 47.69
N TYR A 40 -1.28 -10.24 47.17
CA TYR A 40 -0.96 -10.95 45.93
C TYR A 40 -0.97 -10.02 44.71
N PHE A 41 -1.96 -9.15 44.58
CA PHE A 41 -1.97 -8.18 43.48
C PHE A 41 -0.81 -7.20 43.58
N LYS A 42 -0.40 -6.80 44.79
CA LYS A 42 0.80 -5.94 44.96
C LYS A 42 2.04 -6.61 44.38
N ILE A 43 2.27 -7.90 44.68
CA ILE A 43 3.41 -8.66 44.16
C ILE A 43 3.30 -8.87 42.64
N ILE A 44 2.13 -9.31 42.16
CA ILE A 44 1.90 -9.58 40.74
C ILE A 44 2.10 -8.32 39.89
N VAL A 45 1.59 -7.18 40.35
CA VAL A 45 1.65 -5.91 39.61
C VAL A 45 3.01 -5.25 39.73
N ASN A 46 3.57 -5.11 40.93
CA ASN A 46 4.77 -4.29 41.12
C ASN A 46 6.06 -5.06 40.86
N ASP A 47 6.07 -6.36 41.15
CA ASP A 47 7.30 -7.15 41.12
C ASP A 47 7.30 -8.04 39.87
N LEU A 48 6.27 -8.87 39.70
CA LEU A 48 6.28 -9.93 38.67
C LEU A 48 5.94 -9.42 37.26
N SER A 49 5.19 -8.33 37.14
CA SER A 49 4.94 -7.71 35.82
C SER A 49 6.19 -7.04 35.25
N CYS A 50 7.16 -6.70 36.10
CA CYS A 50 8.43 -6.06 35.76
C CYS A 50 9.63 -6.99 36.02
N ASP A 51 9.40 -8.30 36.08
CA ASP A 51 10.44 -9.28 36.41
C ASP A 51 11.63 -9.19 35.44
N SER A 52 12.78 -8.75 35.95
CA SER A 52 13.99 -8.56 35.14
C SER A 52 14.69 -9.85 34.77
N SER A 53 14.41 -10.94 35.49
CA SER A 53 15.10 -12.22 35.34
C SER A 53 14.50 -13.11 34.25
N SER A 54 13.21 -12.98 33.96
CA SER A 54 12.55 -13.80 32.94
C SER A 54 11.32 -13.14 32.32
N SER A 55 11.28 -13.13 30.98
CA SER A 55 10.08 -12.79 30.23
C SER A 55 8.93 -13.79 30.44
N ASP A 56 9.22 -15.04 30.83
CA ASP A 56 8.18 -16.04 31.07
C ASP A 56 7.34 -15.71 32.30
N VAL A 57 7.95 -15.12 33.33
CA VAL A 57 7.22 -14.63 34.51
C VAL A 57 6.29 -13.47 34.12
N ARG A 58 6.81 -12.49 33.37
CA ARG A 58 5.99 -11.35 32.88
C ARG A 58 4.86 -11.83 31.95
N CYS A 59 5.12 -12.83 31.12
CA CYS A 59 4.12 -13.48 30.27
C CYS A 59 3.07 -14.22 31.11
N ALA A 60 3.47 -14.91 32.18
CA ALA A 60 2.59 -15.57 33.13
C ALA A 60 1.67 -14.58 33.85
N VAL A 61 2.13 -13.36 34.15
CA VAL A 61 1.27 -12.29 34.70
C VAL A 61 0.13 -11.97 33.73
N ALA A 62 0.42 -11.69 32.46
CA ALA A 62 -0.63 -11.41 31.47
C ALA A 62 -1.61 -12.59 31.31
N LYS A 63 -1.11 -13.83 31.26
CA LYS A 63 -1.93 -15.04 31.18
C LYS A 63 -2.79 -15.26 32.42
N GLY A 64 -2.24 -15.06 33.61
CA GLY A 64 -2.95 -15.19 34.88
C GLY A 64 -4.06 -14.16 35.02
N LEU A 65 -3.78 -12.88 34.72
CA LEU A 65 -4.80 -11.82 34.74
C LEU A 65 -5.93 -12.11 33.73
N LYS A 66 -5.62 -12.72 32.59
CA LYS A 66 -6.63 -13.14 31.61
C LYS A 66 -7.57 -14.20 32.17
N VAL A 67 -7.07 -15.15 32.98
CA VAL A 67 -7.90 -16.17 33.63
C VAL A 67 -8.88 -15.54 34.63
N LEU A 68 -8.44 -14.55 35.40
CA LEU A 68 -9.30 -13.88 36.38
C LEU A 68 -10.54 -13.24 35.74
N LEU A 69 -10.42 -12.75 34.50
CA LEU A 69 -11.54 -12.18 33.72
C LEU A 69 -12.69 -13.17 33.44
N GLU A 70 -12.48 -14.47 33.66
CA GLU A 70 -13.55 -15.47 33.56
C GLU A 70 -14.53 -15.42 34.74
N ASN A 71 -14.12 -14.86 35.89
CA ASN A 71 -14.99 -14.69 37.05
C ASN A 71 -15.48 -13.22 37.16
N PRO A 72 -16.80 -12.96 37.02
CA PRO A 72 -17.38 -11.62 37.12
C PRO A 72 -17.08 -10.89 38.44
N LEU A 73 -16.90 -11.60 39.54
CA LEU A 73 -16.61 -11.01 40.86
C LEU A 73 -15.22 -10.36 40.93
N THR A 74 -14.30 -10.74 40.05
CA THR A 74 -12.95 -10.16 39.99
C THR A 74 -12.92 -8.83 39.23
N LEU A 75 -13.91 -8.57 38.37
CA LEU A 75 -13.89 -7.46 37.41
C LEU A 75 -13.73 -6.08 38.08
N PRO A 76 -14.40 -5.76 39.21
CA PRO A 76 -14.19 -4.49 39.89
C PRO A 76 -12.73 -4.29 40.33
N THR A 77 -12.07 -5.36 40.76
CA THR A 77 -10.64 -5.31 41.13
C THR A 77 -9.77 -5.18 39.88
N LEU A 78 -10.05 -5.95 38.83
CA LEU A 78 -9.28 -5.94 37.59
C LEU A 78 -9.36 -4.60 36.86
N GLN A 79 -10.47 -3.87 36.96
CA GLN A 79 -10.60 -2.53 36.38
C GLN A 79 -9.50 -1.57 36.90
N GLY A 80 -9.13 -1.69 38.18
CA GLY A 80 -8.04 -0.90 38.77
C GLY A 80 -6.63 -1.52 38.62
N VAL A 81 -6.54 -2.83 38.36
CA VAL A 81 -5.27 -3.55 38.23
C VAL A 81 -4.72 -3.48 36.80
N LEU A 82 -5.57 -3.66 35.79
CA LEU A 82 -5.12 -3.80 34.40
C LEU A 82 -4.34 -2.57 33.87
N PRO A 83 -4.76 -1.31 34.14
CA PRO A 83 -3.96 -0.14 33.72
C PRO A 83 -2.56 -0.11 34.35
N LYS A 84 -2.37 -0.69 35.54
CA LYS A 84 -1.08 -0.70 36.24
C LYS A 84 -0.06 -1.65 35.61
N VAL A 85 -0.51 -2.60 34.78
CA VAL A 85 0.35 -3.54 34.04
C VAL A 85 0.44 -3.19 32.56
N GLN A 86 0.03 -1.98 32.16
CA GLN A 86 0.10 -1.50 30.78
C GLN A 86 1.51 -1.62 30.16
N GLY A 87 2.56 -1.53 30.97
CA GLY A 87 3.96 -1.68 30.52
C GLY A 87 4.23 -2.98 29.76
N LEU A 88 3.48 -4.06 30.04
CA LEU A 88 3.57 -5.34 29.33
C LEU A 88 3.23 -5.23 27.83
N PHE A 89 2.44 -4.23 27.43
CA PHE A 89 2.16 -3.94 26.01
C PHE A 89 3.41 -3.46 25.26
N HIS A 90 4.33 -2.81 25.97
CA HIS A 90 5.56 -2.26 25.42
C HIS A 90 6.80 -3.12 25.75
N ASP A 91 6.60 -4.36 26.20
CA ASP A 91 7.68 -5.26 26.61
C ASP A 91 8.67 -5.53 25.47
N ILE A 92 9.94 -5.75 25.80
CA ILE A 92 10.97 -6.13 24.84
C ILE A 92 10.71 -7.51 24.20
N SER A 93 10.01 -8.40 24.91
CA SER A 93 9.71 -9.76 24.47
C SER A 93 8.39 -9.84 23.72
N ASP A 94 8.44 -10.34 22.48
CA ASP A 94 7.25 -10.58 21.66
C ASP A 94 6.25 -11.50 22.37
N SER A 95 6.73 -12.51 23.10
CA SER A 95 5.88 -13.45 23.84
C SER A 95 5.04 -12.76 24.92
N VAL A 96 5.62 -11.77 25.60
CA VAL A 96 4.91 -10.98 26.62
C VAL A 96 3.86 -10.08 25.96
N ARG A 97 4.24 -9.36 24.88
CA ARG A 97 3.31 -8.49 24.15
C ARG A 97 2.15 -9.26 23.54
N ILE A 98 2.41 -10.44 22.97
CA ILE A 98 1.37 -11.36 22.48
C ILE A 98 0.41 -11.75 23.61
N ALA A 99 0.95 -12.18 24.76
CA ALA A 99 0.12 -12.55 25.90
C ALA A 99 -0.73 -11.39 26.42
N PHE A 100 -0.17 -10.18 26.45
CA PHE A 100 -0.89 -8.97 26.85
C PHE A 100 -1.98 -8.57 25.85
N CYS A 101 -1.72 -8.64 24.54
CA CYS A 101 -2.75 -8.42 23.52
C CYS A 101 -3.88 -9.46 23.62
N GLN A 102 -3.58 -10.72 23.94
CA GLN A 102 -4.62 -11.74 24.19
C GLN A 102 -5.47 -11.43 25.43
N LEU A 103 -4.87 -10.84 26.46
CA LEU A 103 -5.59 -10.31 27.62
C LEU A 103 -6.53 -9.16 27.19
N LEU A 104 -6.05 -8.19 26.41
CA LEU A 104 -6.89 -7.09 25.89
C LEU A 104 -8.04 -7.58 25.01
N LEU A 105 -7.82 -8.60 24.17
CA LEU A 105 -8.88 -9.24 23.39
C LEU A 105 -9.94 -9.90 24.27
N ARG A 106 -9.56 -10.43 25.44
CA ARG A 106 -10.53 -10.94 26.42
C ARG A 106 -11.30 -9.80 27.09
N VAL A 107 -10.62 -8.70 27.43
CA VAL A 107 -11.25 -7.46 27.93
C VAL A 107 -12.25 -6.91 26.94
N LYS A 108 -11.94 -6.89 25.64
CA LYS A 108 -12.86 -6.42 24.58
C LYS A 108 -14.23 -7.10 24.59
N LYS A 109 -14.32 -8.34 25.09
CA LYS A 109 -15.57 -9.11 25.20
C LYS A 109 -16.37 -8.78 26.47
N ILE A 110 -15.83 -7.97 27.37
CA ILE A 110 -16.44 -7.59 28.65
C ILE A 110 -16.90 -6.13 28.53
N SER A 111 -18.17 -5.87 28.84
CA SER A 111 -18.73 -4.51 28.73
C SER A 111 -18.23 -3.55 29.82
N ALA A 112 -17.91 -4.09 31.01
CA ALA A 112 -17.54 -3.35 32.22
C ALA A 112 -16.15 -2.68 32.15
N ILE A 113 -15.23 -3.18 31.32
CA ILE A 113 -13.87 -2.66 31.20
C ILE A 113 -13.62 -2.35 29.73
N LYS A 114 -13.16 -1.14 29.42
CA LYS A 114 -12.76 -0.80 28.05
C LYS A 114 -11.27 -1.03 27.89
N TYR A 115 -10.88 -1.70 26.80
CA TYR A 115 -9.47 -1.94 26.53
C TYR A 115 -8.68 -0.64 26.31
N PHE A 116 -9.34 0.42 25.81
CA PHE A 116 -8.73 1.72 25.57
C PHE A 116 -8.51 2.54 26.85
N ASP A 117 -9.14 2.15 27.98
CA ASP A 117 -8.83 2.69 29.30
C ASP A 117 -7.56 2.03 29.90
N ILE A 118 -7.12 0.90 29.32
CA ILE A 118 -5.90 0.18 29.71
C ILE A 118 -4.73 0.58 28.81
N VAL A 119 -4.94 0.56 27.48
CA VAL A 119 -3.95 1.01 26.49
C VAL A 119 -4.62 2.04 25.58
N PRO A 120 -4.25 3.33 25.65
CA PRO A 120 -4.81 4.37 24.79
C PRO A 120 -4.66 4.04 23.30
N LEU A 121 -5.57 4.55 22.48
CA LEU A 121 -5.58 4.28 21.03
C LEU A 121 -4.26 4.69 20.37
N ASP A 122 -3.67 5.81 20.76
CA ASP A 122 -2.40 6.30 20.18
C ASP A 122 -1.25 5.31 20.40
N HIS A 123 -1.20 4.65 21.56
CA HIS A 123 -0.21 3.60 21.83
C HIS A 123 -0.44 2.37 20.96
N LEU A 124 -1.72 1.99 20.75
CA LEU A 124 -2.09 0.87 19.88
C LEU A 124 -1.69 1.15 18.42
N LEU A 125 -1.94 2.37 17.93
CA LEU A 125 -1.62 2.76 16.55
C LEU A 125 -0.11 2.85 16.32
N ALA A 126 0.64 3.52 17.21
CA ALA A 126 2.09 3.59 17.12
C ALA A 126 2.72 2.19 17.09
N ARG A 127 2.22 1.27 17.93
CA ARG A 127 2.72 -0.11 17.96
C ARG A 127 2.28 -0.93 16.74
N LEU A 128 1.14 -0.62 16.13
CA LEU A 128 0.62 -1.33 14.96
C LEU A 128 1.51 -1.15 13.71
N GLU A 129 2.20 -0.03 13.59
CA GLU A 129 3.16 0.17 12.49
C GLU A 129 4.45 -0.63 12.70
N GLU A 130 4.95 -0.68 13.94
CA GLU A 130 6.28 -1.20 14.26
C GLU A 130 6.33 -2.72 14.48
N ASP A 131 5.26 -3.32 15.03
CA ASP A 131 5.35 -4.62 15.70
C ASP A 131 4.62 -5.76 14.99
N THR A 132 5.30 -6.31 14.00
CA THR A 132 4.80 -7.42 13.16
C THR A 132 4.25 -8.63 13.94
N ALA A 133 4.72 -8.87 15.18
CA ALA A 133 4.30 -10.02 15.99
C ALA A 133 2.85 -9.90 16.50
N ILE A 134 2.37 -8.67 16.74
CA ILE A 134 1.04 -8.42 17.33
C ILE A 134 0.09 -7.63 16.42
N ASN A 135 0.51 -7.24 15.22
CA ASN A 135 -0.31 -6.46 14.29
C ASN A 135 -1.73 -7.02 14.08
N LYS A 136 -1.84 -8.33 13.84
CA LYS A 136 -3.16 -8.99 13.70
C LYS A 136 -4.01 -8.87 14.96
N LEU A 137 -3.41 -9.03 16.14
CA LEU A 137 -4.12 -8.95 17.42
C LEU A 137 -4.61 -7.51 17.68
N ILE A 138 -3.79 -6.51 17.38
CA ILE A 138 -4.16 -5.09 17.51
C ILE A 138 -5.29 -4.77 16.52
N VAL A 139 -5.22 -5.19 15.25
CA VAL A 139 -6.31 -4.98 14.28
C VAL A 139 -7.60 -5.64 14.75
N THR A 140 -7.55 -6.89 15.19
CA THR A 140 -8.72 -7.56 15.77
C THR A 140 -9.25 -6.84 17.02
N LEU A 141 -8.40 -6.18 17.80
CA LEU A 141 -8.81 -5.36 18.96
C LEU A 141 -9.54 -4.08 18.51
N ILE A 142 -9.02 -3.35 17.51
CA ILE A 142 -9.49 -2.02 17.16
C ILE A 142 -10.48 -1.95 15.98
N HIS A 143 -10.68 -3.03 15.21
CA HIS A 143 -11.47 -2.94 13.96
C HIS A 143 -12.87 -2.37 14.13
N ASN A 144 -13.57 -2.64 15.26
CA ASN A 144 -14.91 -2.09 15.53
C ASN A 144 -14.92 -0.56 15.69
N SER A 145 -13.77 0.03 16.01
CA SER A 145 -13.60 1.48 16.05
C SER A 145 -13.56 2.09 14.65
N TYR A 146 -13.22 1.33 13.60
CA TYR A 146 -13.16 1.83 12.22
C TYR A 146 -14.29 1.29 11.34
N PHE A 147 -14.68 0.04 11.56
CA PHE A 147 -15.69 -0.71 10.80
C PHE A 147 -16.81 -1.24 11.72
N PRO A 148 -17.52 -0.38 12.48
CA PRO A 148 -18.65 -0.82 13.30
C PRO A 148 -19.77 -1.41 12.42
N GLN A 149 -20.20 -2.64 12.74
CA GLN A 149 -21.13 -3.43 11.91
C GLN A 149 -22.50 -2.77 11.68
N GLN A 150 -22.95 -1.91 12.60
CA GLN A 150 -24.26 -1.26 12.54
C GLN A 150 -24.27 0.08 11.80
N GLU A 151 -23.08 0.60 11.47
CA GLU A 151 -22.96 1.93 10.87
C GLU A 151 -22.95 1.91 9.34
N MET A 152 -23.22 3.08 8.76
CA MET A 152 -23.18 3.30 7.33
C MET A 152 -21.74 3.43 6.79
N ALA A 153 -21.53 3.06 5.53
CA ALA A 153 -20.20 3.06 4.89
C ALA A 153 -19.50 4.43 4.88
N HIS A 154 -20.24 5.54 4.93
CA HIS A 154 -19.66 6.89 4.99
C HIS A 154 -18.98 7.17 6.34
N ILE A 155 -19.45 6.55 7.43
CA ILE A 155 -18.84 6.67 8.76
C ILE A 155 -17.52 5.90 8.78
N TRP A 156 -17.48 4.70 8.19
CA TRP A 156 -16.24 3.94 8.04
C TRP A 156 -15.22 4.74 7.24
N MET A 157 -15.67 5.35 6.13
CA MET A 157 -14.84 6.19 5.29
C MET A 157 -14.26 7.37 6.07
N ALA A 158 -15.07 8.12 6.82
CA ALA A 158 -14.60 9.27 7.60
C ALA A 158 -13.52 8.86 8.63
N ARG A 159 -13.71 7.74 9.34
CA ARG A 159 -12.73 7.24 10.32
C ARG A 159 -11.44 6.74 9.66
N CYS A 160 -11.55 6.10 8.51
CA CYS A 160 -10.39 5.63 7.74
C CYS A 160 -9.61 6.79 7.12
N LEU A 161 -10.29 7.84 6.65
CA LEU A 161 -9.66 9.05 6.13
C LEU A 161 -8.86 9.77 7.21
N GLU A 162 -9.43 9.88 8.41
CA GLU A 162 -8.71 10.47 9.56
C GLU A 162 -7.45 9.66 9.86
N LEU A 163 -7.55 8.33 9.92
CA LEU A 163 -6.38 7.47 10.16
C LEU A 163 -5.31 7.60 9.07
N ILE A 164 -5.71 7.60 7.79
CA ILE A 164 -4.76 7.79 6.67
C ILE A 164 -4.00 9.11 6.81
N LYS A 165 -4.67 10.15 7.31
CA LYS A 165 -4.11 11.49 7.46
C LYS A 165 -3.21 11.60 8.69
N THR A 166 -3.59 10.99 9.81
CA THR A 166 -2.86 11.10 11.08
C THR A 166 -1.72 10.09 11.19
N ASP A 167 -1.92 8.87 10.70
CA ASP A 167 -0.95 7.78 10.81
C ASP A 167 -1.02 6.87 9.56
N ARG A 168 -0.18 7.21 8.59
CA ARG A 168 -0.13 6.51 7.31
C ARG A 168 0.34 5.07 7.45
N GLY A 169 1.30 4.81 8.34
CA GLY A 169 1.85 3.47 8.55
C GLY A 169 0.84 2.53 9.18
N ALA A 170 0.25 2.92 10.30
CA ALA A 170 -0.79 2.15 10.97
C ALA A 170 -2.01 1.92 10.05
N SER A 171 -2.40 2.90 9.22
CA SER A 171 -3.48 2.74 8.25
C SER A 171 -3.25 1.55 7.30
N ARG A 172 -2.02 1.38 6.78
CA ARG A 172 -1.68 0.31 5.83
C ARG A 172 -1.83 -1.06 6.49
N ILE A 173 -1.34 -1.19 7.72
CA ILE A 173 -1.42 -2.43 8.48
C ILE A 173 -2.88 -2.76 8.85
N LEU A 174 -3.69 -1.75 9.23
CA LEU A 174 -5.12 -1.93 9.44
C LEU A 174 -5.79 -2.50 8.19
N PHE A 175 -5.59 -1.88 7.01
CA PHE A 175 -6.19 -2.33 5.76
C PHE A 175 -5.70 -3.71 5.31
N GLN A 176 -4.49 -4.10 5.71
CA GLN A 176 -3.94 -5.42 5.42
C GLN A 176 -4.66 -6.53 6.17
N TYR A 177 -5.00 -6.34 7.44
CA TYR A 177 -5.54 -7.41 8.29
C TYR A 177 -7.04 -7.31 8.55
N VAL A 178 -7.65 -6.12 8.44
CA VAL A 178 -9.08 -5.94 8.70
C VAL A 178 -10.01 -6.78 7.83
N PRO A 179 -9.68 -7.18 6.58
CA PRO A 179 -10.57 -8.01 5.77
C PRO A 179 -10.91 -9.36 6.43
N SER A 180 -10.03 -9.89 7.28
CA SER A 180 -10.30 -11.12 8.05
C SER A 180 -11.38 -10.92 9.12
N ASP A 181 -11.51 -9.72 9.69
CA ASP A 181 -12.49 -9.40 10.73
C ASP A 181 -13.85 -8.97 10.14
N ILE A 182 -13.85 -8.16 9.07
CA ILE A 182 -15.11 -7.62 8.48
C ILE A 182 -15.71 -8.51 7.38
N GLY A 183 -14.92 -9.45 6.86
CA GLY A 183 -15.29 -10.41 5.83
C GLY A 183 -15.30 -9.83 4.40
N ILE A 184 -15.12 -10.72 3.42
CA ILE A 184 -14.95 -10.41 1.99
C ILE A 184 -16.07 -9.51 1.45
N LYS A 185 -17.33 -9.72 1.87
CA LYS A 185 -18.47 -8.89 1.45
C LYS A 185 -18.26 -7.42 1.75
N SER A 186 -17.93 -7.14 3.00
CA SER A 186 -17.77 -5.79 3.54
C SER A 186 -16.53 -5.15 2.95
N THR A 187 -15.46 -5.92 2.79
CA THR A 187 -14.22 -5.50 2.11
C THR A 187 -14.49 -5.02 0.69
N VAL A 188 -15.14 -5.84 -0.16
CA VAL A 188 -15.46 -5.47 -1.54
C VAL A 188 -16.34 -4.22 -1.59
N ARG A 189 -17.39 -4.16 -0.76
CA ARG A 189 -18.27 -2.99 -0.68
C ARG A 189 -17.52 -1.72 -0.28
N PHE A 190 -16.62 -1.80 0.69
CA PHE A 190 -15.83 -0.67 1.15
C PHE A 190 -14.84 -0.21 0.07
N MET A 191 -14.15 -1.14 -0.60
CA MET A 191 -13.27 -0.84 -1.73
C MET A 191 -14.01 -0.08 -2.84
N GLY A 192 -15.20 -0.54 -3.24
CA GLY A 192 -16.03 0.16 -4.21
C GLY A 192 -16.47 1.54 -3.75
N GLN A 193 -16.80 1.70 -2.47
CA GLN A 193 -17.12 3.00 -1.89
C GLN A 193 -15.92 3.96 -1.94
N CYS A 194 -14.70 3.47 -1.69
CA CYS A 194 -13.48 4.26 -1.83
C CYS A 194 -13.30 4.81 -3.25
N LEU A 195 -13.38 3.94 -4.25
CA LEU A 195 -13.25 4.33 -5.66
C LEU A 195 -14.36 5.30 -6.08
N LYS A 196 -15.60 5.03 -5.66
CA LYS A 196 -16.75 5.90 -5.94
C LYS A 196 -16.59 7.28 -5.30
N THR A 197 -16.06 7.36 -4.08
CA THR A 197 -15.84 8.64 -3.40
C THR A 197 -14.80 9.47 -4.14
N ILE A 198 -13.65 8.89 -4.51
CA ILE A 198 -12.62 9.58 -5.30
C ILE A 198 -13.19 10.04 -6.64
N HIS A 199 -13.93 9.17 -7.34
CA HIS A 199 -14.55 9.51 -8.62
C HIS A 199 -15.56 10.67 -8.51
N THR A 200 -16.42 10.62 -7.48
CA THR A 200 -17.38 11.69 -7.17
C THR A 200 -16.67 13.02 -6.93
N TYR A 201 -15.58 13.01 -6.15
CA TYR A 201 -14.77 14.19 -5.88
C TYR A 201 -14.22 14.80 -7.18
N ILE A 202 -13.62 13.98 -8.06
CA ILE A 202 -13.07 14.45 -9.33
C ILE A 202 -14.15 15.09 -10.19
N LYS A 203 -15.32 14.45 -10.34
CA LYS A 203 -16.44 15.01 -11.11
C LYS A 203 -16.94 16.33 -10.51
N ALA A 204 -17.00 16.43 -9.18
CA ALA A 204 -17.39 17.66 -8.49
C ALA A 204 -16.35 18.78 -8.71
N LYS A 205 -15.05 18.48 -8.58
CA LYS A 205 -13.94 19.40 -8.80
C LYS A 205 -13.88 19.94 -10.24
N ILE A 206 -13.98 19.05 -11.23
CA ILE A 206 -14.04 19.44 -12.66
C ILE A 206 -15.26 20.34 -12.92
N SER A 207 -16.42 19.95 -12.39
CA SER A 207 -17.65 20.74 -12.54
C SER A 207 -17.50 22.12 -11.92
N ALA A 208 -16.97 22.22 -10.69
CA ALA A 208 -16.73 23.50 -10.02
C ALA A 208 -15.76 24.40 -10.81
N LYS A 209 -14.69 23.83 -11.38
CA LYS A 209 -13.73 24.57 -12.22
C LYS A 209 -14.34 25.11 -13.51
N ASN A 210 -15.18 24.30 -14.17
CA ASN A 210 -15.88 24.69 -15.41
C ASN A 210 -17.02 25.72 -15.17
N ILE A 211 -17.48 25.88 -13.92
CA ILE A 211 -18.53 26.85 -13.57
C ILE A 211 -17.98 28.27 -13.45
N CYS A 212 -16.69 28.46 -13.12
CA CYS A 212 -16.04 29.77 -13.15
C CYS A 212 -16.02 30.42 -14.55
N THR A 213 -16.39 29.67 -15.62
CA THR A 213 -16.35 30.16 -17.00
C THR A 213 -17.71 30.33 -17.66
N LEU A 214 -18.82 29.73 -17.15
CA LEU A 214 -20.13 29.77 -17.83
C LEU A 214 -21.29 30.12 -16.86
N SER A 215 -21.96 31.25 -17.13
CA SER A 215 -22.94 31.92 -16.26
C SER A 215 -24.39 31.41 -16.34
N SER A 216 -24.66 30.12 -16.55
CA SER A 216 -26.06 29.66 -16.75
C SER A 216 -26.36 28.24 -16.26
N ARG A 217 -26.69 28.10 -14.96
CA ARG A 217 -27.68 27.16 -14.34
C ARG A 217 -27.54 27.08 -12.80
N ARG A 218 -28.07 28.06 -12.05
CA ARG A 218 -27.84 28.25 -10.60
C ARG A 218 -28.08 27.04 -9.68
N SER A 219 -29.07 26.18 -9.92
CA SER A 219 -29.47 25.12 -8.95
C SER A 219 -28.54 23.89 -8.94
N SER A 220 -28.21 23.34 -10.11
CA SER A 220 -27.25 22.22 -10.23
C SER A 220 -25.82 22.67 -9.90
N ILE A 221 -25.49 23.94 -10.18
CA ILE A 221 -24.22 24.58 -9.86
C ILE A 221 -23.95 24.57 -8.35
N ASN A 222 -24.92 25.04 -7.56
CA ASN A 222 -24.75 25.14 -6.11
C ASN A 222 -24.56 23.76 -5.44
N LYS A 223 -25.16 22.71 -6.00
CA LYS A 223 -25.00 21.34 -5.48
C LYS A 223 -23.59 20.80 -5.72
N ALA A 224 -23.02 21.02 -6.91
CA ALA A 224 -21.68 20.54 -7.24
C ALA A 224 -20.60 21.26 -6.40
N ILE A 225 -20.74 22.57 -6.21
CA ILE A 225 -19.82 23.37 -5.38
C ILE A 225 -19.86 22.91 -3.93
N ARG A 226 -21.06 22.77 -3.33
CA ARG A 226 -21.20 22.27 -1.96
C ARG A 226 -20.58 20.89 -1.76
N LEU A 227 -20.84 19.98 -2.70
CA LEU A 227 -20.27 18.64 -2.65
C LEU A 227 -18.73 18.67 -2.75
N TYR A 228 -18.18 19.54 -3.58
CA TYR A 228 -16.72 19.74 -3.64
C TYR A 228 -16.16 20.30 -2.33
N GLU A 229 -16.82 21.29 -1.73
CA GLU A 229 -16.44 21.86 -0.42
C GLU A 229 -16.45 20.81 0.70
N GLU A 230 -17.46 19.94 0.74
CA GLU A 230 -17.54 18.82 1.69
C GLU A 230 -16.43 17.77 1.48
N MET A 231 -15.90 17.65 0.27
CA MET A 231 -14.92 16.65 -0.14
C MET A 231 -13.50 17.22 -0.30
N ARG A 232 -13.26 18.44 0.21
CA ARG A 232 -12.00 19.17 0.04
C ARG A 232 -10.78 18.45 0.62
N ILE A 233 -10.99 17.49 1.52
CA ILE A 233 -9.91 16.62 2.05
C ILE A 233 -9.14 15.89 0.93
N PHE A 234 -9.78 15.61 -0.21
CA PHE A 234 -9.16 14.96 -1.36
C PHE A 234 -8.34 15.91 -2.25
N ASP A 235 -8.28 17.21 -1.93
CA ASP A 235 -7.31 18.11 -2.57
C ASP A 235 -5.87 17.79 -2.18
N ASP A 236 -5.66 17.09 -1.06
CA ASP A 236 -4.35 16.58 -0.65
C ASP A 236 -4.01 15.28 -1.41
N PRO A 237 -2.97 15.28 -2.28
CA PRO A 237 -2.50 14.09 -3.00
C PRO A 237 -2.22 12.89 -2.09
N SER A 238 -1.69 13.15 -0.89
CA SER A 238 -1.32 12.11 0.07
C SER A 238 -2.54 11.33 0.56
N VAL A 239 -3.68 12.01 0.73
CA VAL A 239 -4.95 11.39 1.13
C VAL A 239 -5.50 10.54 0.00
N VAL A 240 -5.49 11.04 -1.24
CA VAL A 240 -5.96 10.28 -2.41
C VAL A 240 -5.13 9.02 -2.61
N ALA A 241 -3.79 9.15 -2.59
CA ALA A 241 -2.87 8.03 -2.64
C ALA A 241 -3.13 7.04 -1.49
N GLY A 242 -3.39 7.54 -0.28
CA GLY A 242 -3.71 6.73 0.88
C GLY A 242 -4.96 5.88 0.73
N VAL A 243 -6.02 6.44 0.17
CA VAL A 243 -7.28 5.72 -0.09
C VAL A 243 -7.11 4.70 -1.22
N LEU A 244 -6.38 5.04 -2.29
CA LEU A 244 -6.12 4.10 -3.39
C LEU A 244 -5.26 2.92 -2.91
N ASP A 245 -4.24 3.19 -2.11
CA ASP A 245 -3.42 2.16 -1.49
C ASP A 245 -4.24 1.27 -0.56
N ALA A 246 -5.18 1.82 0.21
CA ALA A 246 -6.08 1.03 1.03
C ALA A 246 -6.85 0.00 0.19
N VAL A 247 -7.35 0.41 -0.99
CA VAL A 247 -8.03 -0.49 -1.93
C VAL A 247 -7.08 -1.57 -2.45
N VAL A 248 -5.87 -1.20 -2.86
CA VAL A 248 -4.84 -2.15 -3.33
C VAL A 248 -4.46 -3.15 -2.25
N ILE A 249 -4.20 -2.69 -1.03
CA ILE A 249 -3.81 -3.54 0.12
C ILE A 249 -4.95 -4.50 0.48
N MET A 250 -6.19 -4.01 0.56
CA MET A 250 -7.36 -4.84 0.85
C MET A 250 -7.61 -5.87 -0.25
N TYR A 251 -7.39 -5.53 -1.52
CA TYR A 251 -7.46 -6.49 -2.63
C TYR A 251 -6.46 -7.64 -2.42
N HIS A 252 -5.19 -7.32 -2.13
CA HIS A 252 -4.17 -8.34 -1.90
C HIS A 252 -4.52 -9.23 -0.71
N ALA A 253 -4.98 -8.63 0.38
CA ALA A 253 -5.38 -9.35 1.59
C ALA A 253 -6.49 -10.38 1.36
N ILE A 254 -7.43 -10.11 0.44
CA ILE A 254 -8.49 -11.06 0.08
C ILE A 254 -8.19 -11.88 -1.18
N SER A 255 -7.07 -11.66 -1.85
CA SER A 255 -6.82 -12.16 -3.22
C SER A 255 -6.88 -13.68 -3.34
N SER A 256 -6.39 -14.43 -2.35
CA SER A 256 -6.47 -15.88 -2.30
C SER A 256 -7.89 -16.39 -2.09
N ASP A 257 -8.70 -15.68 -1.29
CA ASP A 257 -10.05 -16.10 -0.95
C ASP A 257 -11.09 -15.68 -1.99
N ILE A 258 -10.98 -14.47 -2.54
CA ILE A 258 -11.90 -13.93 -3.56
C ILE A 258 -11.82 -14.73 -4.87
N ARG A 259 -10.68 -15.39 -5.15
CA ARG A 259 -10.49 -16.26 -6.33
C ARG A 259 -11.11 -17.64 -6.16
N LYS A 260 -11.58 -18.02 -4.97
CA LYS A 260 -12.26 -19.31 -4.73
C LYS A 260 -13.61 -19.35 -5.46
N PRO A 261 -14.06 -20.52 -5.95
CA PRO A 261 -15.31 -20.65 -6.72
C PRO A 261 -16.55 -20.12 -5.98
N GLU A 262 -16.61 -20.30 -4.66
CA GLU A 262 -17.69 -19.81 -3.77
C GLU A 262 -17.85 -18.29 -3.78
N ASN A 263 -16.80 -17.54 -4.14
CA ASN A 263 -16.78 -16.08 -4.15
C ASN A 263 -16.96 -15.47 -5.55
N LYS A 264 -17.35 -16.27 -6.56
CA LYS A 264 -17.48 -15.82 -7.96
C LYS A 264 -18.36 -14.57 -8.13
N GLU A 265 -19.51 -14.51 -7.45
CA GLU A 265 -20.40 -13.33 -7.51
C GLU A 265 -19.74 -12.08 -6.91
N ARG A 266 -18.94 -12.24 -5.86
CA ARG A 266 -18.21 -11.13 -5.23
C ARG A 266 -17.04 -10.65 -6.08
N MET A 267 -16.35 -11.57 -6.75
CA MET A 267 -15.35 -11.21 -7.75
C MET A 267 -15.99 -10.41 -8.89
N LYS A 268 -17.15 -10.84 -9.39
CA LYS A 268 -17.88 -10.12 -10.44
C LYS A 268 -18.31 -8.72 -9.97
N GLU A 269 -18.82 -8.60 -8.75
CA GLU A 269 -19.16 -7.32 -8.12
C GLU A 269 -17.93 -6.40 -8.04
N LEU A 270 -16.81 -6.91 -7.53
CA LEU A 270 -15.56 -6.17 -7.39
C LEU A 270 -15.05 -5.66 -8.75
N VAL A 271 -14.97 -6.54 -9.75
CA VAL A 271 -14.56 -6.17 -11.11
C VAL A 271 -15.52 -5.11 -11.68
N GLY A 272 -16.83 -5.27 -11.52
CA GLY A 272 -17.82 -4.29 -11.97
C GLY A 272 -17.67 -2.91 -11.30
N GLN A 273 -17.32 -2.87 -10.01
CA GLN A 273 -17.07 -1.61 -9.28
C GLN A 273 -15.76 -0.96 -9.73
N CYS A 274 -14.69 -1.73 -9.88
CA CYS A 274 -13.40 -1.23 -10.33
C CYS A 274 -13.48 -0.66 -11.76
N THR A 275 -14.00 -1.43 -12.71
CA THR A 275 -14.12 -1.03 -14.12
C THR A 275 -14.92 0.24 -14.35
N LYS A 276 -15.95 0.48 -13.52
CA LYS A 276 -16.79 1.66 -13.60
C LYS A 276 -16.02 2.97 -13.38
N TYR A 277 -14.96 2.95 -12.58
CA TYR A 277 -14.27 4.16 -12.14
C TYR A 277 -12.82 4.24 -12.64
N LEU A 278 -12.12 3.12 -12.78
CA LEU A 278 -10.69 3.08 -13.07
C LEU A 278 -10.31 3.76 -14.38
N GLY A 279 -11.15 3.72 -15.42
CA GLY A 279 -10.89 4.42 -16.68
C GLY A 279 -10.76 5.94 -16.48
N ASP A 280 -11.78 6.55 -15.88
CA ASP A 280 -11.79 7.99 -15.56
C ASP A 280 -10.64 8.37 -14.63
N LEU A 281 -10.37 7.53 -13.61
CA LEU A 281 -9.27 7.76 -12.65
C LEU A 281 -7.89 7.71 -13.33
N SER A 282 -7.67 6.74 -14.22
CA SER A 282 -6.40 6.55 -14.93
C SER A 282 -6.08 7.73 -15.85
N ILE A 283 -7.10 8.35 -16.45
CA ILE A 283 -6.96 9.52 -17.30
C ILE A 283 -6.71 10.77 -16.46
N TYR A 284 -7.49 10.97 -15.40
CA TYR A 284 -7.40 12.17 -14.57
C TYR A 284 -6.06 12.27 -13.83
N TYR A 285 -5.60 11.18 -13.25
CA TYR A 285 -4.34 11.12 -12.49
C TYR A 285 -3.14 10.68 -13.33
N LYS A 286 -3.26 10.71 -14.67
CA LYS A 286 -2.22 10.14 -15.54
C LYS A 286 -0.84 10.72 -15.27
N ASP A 287 -0.72 11.97 -14.86
CA ASP A 287 0.55 12.71 -14.65
C ASP A 287 0.85 13.00 -13.17
N SER A 288 0.11 12.38 -12.24
CA SER A 288 0.24 12.62 -10.81
C SER A 288 0.67 11.36 -10.05
N PRO A 289 1.31 11.46 -8.86
CA PRO A 289 1.87 10.29 -8.15
C PRO A 289 0.89 9.13 -7.91
N GLU A 290 -0.41 9.42 -7.84
CA GLU A 290 -1.51 8.48 -7.63
C GLU A 290 -1.69 7.49 -8.79
N TRP A 291 -1.13 7.75 -9.98
CA TRP A 291 -1.21 6.85 -11.12
C TRP A 291 -0.74 5.43 -10.76
N ARG A 292 0.29 5.31 -9.91
CA ARG A 292 0.90 4.03 -9.52
C ARG A 292 -0.14 3.09 -8.91
N SER A 293 -0.86 3.55 -7.90
CA SER A 293 -1.88 2.75 -7.20
C SER A 293 -3.07 2.44 -8.11
N ILE A 294 -3.44 3.36 -9.01
CA ILE A 294 -4.52 3.15 -9.98
C ILE A 294 -4.14 2.08 -11.00
N TYR A 295 -2.93 2.14 -11.54
CA TYR A 295 -2.46 1.20 -12.56
C TYR A 295 -2.27 -0.18 -11.95
N LEU A 296 -1.67 -0.25 -10.76
CA LEU A 296 -1.53 -1.49 -10.00
C LEU A 296 -2.90 -2.13 -9.72
N LEU A 297 -3.88 -1.36 -9.23
CA LEU A 297 -5.25 -1.84 -9.02
C LEU A 297 -5.90 -2.32 -10.32
N SER A 298 -5.70 -1.57 -11.41
CA SER A 298 -6.22 -1.93 -12.73
C SER A 298 -5.59 -3.23 -13.26
N SER A 299 -4.32 -3.49 -12.94
CA SER A 299 -3.62 -4.70 -13.35
C SER A 299 -4.24 -5.98 -12.77
N PHE A 300 -4.97 -5.88 -11.67
CA PHE A 300 -5.68 -7.00 -11.06
C PHE A 300 -7.01 -7.34 -11.73
N MET A 301 -7.47 -6.48 -12.63
CA MET A 301 -8.68 -6.69 -13.40
C MET A 301 -8.36 -7.48 -14.69
N PRO A 302 -9.32 -8.27 -15.22
CA PRO A 302 -9.15 -8.90 -16.52
C PRO A 302 -8.82 -7.88 -17.63
N ALA A 303 -7.99 -8.24 -18.60
CA ALA A 303 -7.56 -7.29 -19.64
C ALA A 303 -8.72 -6.69 -20.47
N CYS A 304 -9.78 -7.46 -20.70
CA CYS A 304 -10.99 -6.98 -21.37
C CYS A 304 -11.75 -5.88 -20.59
N SER A 305 -11.48 -5.75 -19.30
CA SER A 305 -12.15 -4.83 -18.38
C SER A 305 -11.44 -3.47 -18.27
N VAL A 306 -10.16 -3.40 -18.64
CA VAL A 306 -9.33 -2.19 -18.58
C VAL A 306 -8.47 -2.04 -19.86
N PRO A 307 -9.10 -1.95 -21.05
CA PRO A 307 -8.40 -2.10 -22.33
C PRO A 307 -7.34 -1.01 -22.61
N THR A 308 -7.44 0.15 -21.97
CA THR A 308 -6.50 1.27 -22.14
C THR A 308 -5.27 1.18 -21.23
N LEU A 309 -5.23 0.26 -20.26
CA LEU A 309 -4.12 0.18 -19.30
C LEU A 309 -2.79 -0.15 -19.99
N GLY A 310 -2.79 -1.09 -20.93
CA GLY A 310 -1.60 -1.50 -21.66
C GLY A 310 -0.99 -0.34 -22.45
N SER A 311 -1.82 0.40 -23.21
CA SER A 311 -1.34 1.55 -24.00
C SER A 311 -0.82 2.68 -23.11
N LEU A 312 -1.48 2.96 -21.98
CA LEU A 312 -0.99 3.92 -20.98
C LEU A 312 0.37 3.51 -20.39
N CYS A 313 0.53 2.22 -20.04
CA CYS A 313 1.80 1.71 -19.51
C CYS A 313 2.92 1.84 -20.54
N PHE A 314 2.68 1.46 -21.79
CA PHE A 314 3.66 1.61 -22.87
C PHE A 314 4.00 3.07 -23.16
N TYR A 315 3.00 3.96 -23.20
CA TYR A 315 3.22 5.40 -23.37
C TYR A 315 4.16 5.93 -22.28
N ARG A 316 3.89 5.59 -21.01
CA ARG A 316 4.71 6.02 -19.88
C ARG A 316 6.11 5.43 -19.94
N LEU A 317 6.25 4.12 -20.19
CA LEU A 317 7.55 3.47 -20.36
C LEU A 317 8.39 4.11 -21.47
N LYS A 318 7.76 4.45 -22.61
CA LYS A 318 8.40 5.12 -23.75
C LYS A 318 8.76 6.57 -23.48
N THR A 319 8.14 7.24 -22.50
CA THR A 319 8.39 8.65 -22.16
C THR A 319 9.34 8.83 -20.98
N LEU A 320 9.68 7.77 -20.23
CA LEU A 320 10.64 7.81 -19.12
C LEU A 320 12.00 8.41 -19.52
N PRO A 321 12.65 9.22 -18.67
CA PRO A 321 13.99 9.69 -18.98
C PRO A 321 15.01 8.53 -18.96
N SER A 322 16.18 8.69 -19.60
CA SER A 322 17.21 7.63 -19.62
C SER A 322 17.78 7.30 -18.24
N ASN A 323 17.65 8.20 -17.27
CA ASN A 323 18.07 8.03 -15.88
C ASN A 323 16.93 7.59 -14.95
N ALA A 324 15.85 7.02 -15.49
CA ALA A 324 14.74 6.50 -14.70
C ALA A 324 15.21 5.43 -13.71
N GLU A 325 14.68 5.47 -12.49
CA GLU A 325 15.02 4.50 -11.44
C GLU A 325 14.03 3.32 -11.44
N TYR A 326 14.37 2.26 -10.71
CA TYR A 326 13.56 1.05 -10.62
C TYR A 326 12.09 1.32 -10.28
N ASP A 327 11.84 2.25 -9.35
CA ASP A 327 10.51 2.64 -8.89
C ASP A 327 9.69 3.44 -9.92
N ASP A 328 10.32 3.91 -11.01
CA ASP A 328 9.63 4.61 -12.10
C ASP A 328 8.96 3.64 -13.07
N TYR A 329 9.50 2.43 -13.22
CA TYR A 329 9.04 1.48 -14.24
C TYR A 329 8.53 0.14 -13.70
N ILE A 330 8.92 -0.32 -12.50
CA ILE A 330 8.55 -1.66 -12.02
C ILE A 330 7.04 -1.90 -12.04
N THR A 331 6.25 -0.95 -11.54
CA THR A 331 4.78 -1.06 -11.55
C THR A 331 4.24 -1.15 -12.98
N LEU A 332 4.84 -0.46 -13.96
CA LEU A 332 4.43 -0.53 -15.36
C LEU A 332 4.69 -1.93 -15.94
N LEU A 333 5.86 -2.50 -15.65
CA LEU A 333 6.24 -3.83 -16.11
C LEU A 333 5.31 -4.90 -15.54
N GLU A 334 5.04 -4.84 -14.23
CA GLU A 334 4.11 -5.75 -13.55
C GLU A 334 2.69 -5.62 -14.11
N CYS A 335 2.24 -4.38 -14.39
CA CYS A 335 0.96 -4.14 -15.03
C CYS A 335 0.89 -4.80 -16.41
N LEU A 336 1.88 -4.57 -17.28
CA LEU A 336 1.93 -5.15 -18.62
C LEU A 336 1.93 -6.68 -18.58
N CYS A 337 2.72 -7.29 -17.68
CA CYS A 337 2.74 -8.74 -17.49
C CYS A 337 1.40 -9.29 -16.98
N ASN A 338 0.77 -8.64 -16.00
CA ASN A 338 -0.55 -9.05 -15.50
C ASN A 338 -1.66 -8.92 -16.55
N GLN A 339 -1.51 -8.00 -17.50
CA GLN A 339 -2.44 -7.77 -18.60
C GLN A 339 -2.15 -8.63 -19.84
N GLY A 340 -1.22 -9.58 -19.76
CA GLY A 340 -0.86 -10.47 -20.86
C GLY A 340 -0.16 -9.75 -22.03
N GLN A 341 0.44 -8.58 -21.79
CA GLN A 341 1.20 -7.82 -22.79
C GLN A 341 2.71 -8.16 -22.77
N GLY A 342 3.08 -9.32 -22.22
CA GLY A 342 4.46 -9.76 -22.06
C GLY A 342 5.24 -9.80 -23.38
N LEU A 343 4.66 -10.37 -24.43
CA LEU A 343 5.25 -10.41 -25.78
C LEU A 343 5.63 -9.02 -26.31
N GLN A 344 4.70 -8.06 -26.22
CA GLN A 344 4.91 -6.71 -26.73
C GLN A 344 5.97 -5.96 -25.91
N LEU A 345 6.04 -6.25 -24.61
CA LEU A 345 7.08 -5.74 -23.73
C LEU A 345 8.46 -6.30 -24.12
N LEU A 346 8.57 -7.61 -24.35
CA LEU A 346 9.81 -8.24 -24.82
C LEU A 346 10.24 -7.67 -26.17
N ASN A 347 9.33 -7.52 -27.13
CA ASN A 347 9.63 -6.93 -28.43
C ASN A 347 10.16 -5.49 -28.32
N LEU A 348 9.59 -4.68 -27.42
CA LEU A 348 10.07 -3.32 -27.16
C LEU A 348 11.48 -3.32 -26.58
N ILE A 349 11.74 -4.20 -25.61
CA ILE A 349 13.07 -4.33 -24.99
C ILE A 349 14.09 -4.80 -26.04
N GLN A 350 13.71 -5.79 -26.86
CA GLN A 350 14.55 -6.30 -27.94
C GLN A 350 14.93 -5.20 -28.93
N GLU A 351 13.96 -4.41 -29.41
CA GLU A 351 14.20 -3.26 -30.30
C GLU A 351 15.25 -2.31 -29.71
N TRP A 352 15.15 -2.01 -28.41
CA TRP A 352 16.08 -1.10 -27.75
C TRP A 352 17.46 -1.71 -27.50
N VAL A 353 17.53 -3.02 -27.22
CA VAL A 353 18.81 -3.77 -27.11
C VAL A 353 19.52 -3.82 -28.45
N GLU A 354 18.81 -4.13 -29.55
CA GLU A 354 19.36 -4.14 -30.91
C GLU A 354 19.97 -2.79 -31.25
N VAL A 355 19.23 -1.71 -30.99
CA VAL A 355 19.74 -0.35 -31.23
C VAL A 355 20.97 -0.06 -30.36
N GLY A 356 20.99 -0.49 -29.11
CA GLY A 356 22.14 -0.34 -28.21
C GLY A 356 23.40 -1.05 -28.68
N LEU A 357 23.25 -2.26 -29.20
CA LEU A 357 24.36 -3.05 -29.73
C LEU A 357 24.82 -2.54 -31.11
N LEU A 358 23.90 -2.08 -31.96
CA LEU A 358 24.19 -1.66 -33.33
C LEU A 358 24.66 -0.19 -33.47
N GLN A 359 24.29 0.70 -32.53
CA GLN A 359 24.75 2.09 -32.59
C GLN A 359 26.23 2.24 -32.17
N LYS A 360 26.94 3.18 -32.81
CA LYS A 360 28.07 3.89 -32.22
C LYS A 360 27.45 5.04 -31.43
N TRP A 361 27.54 5.06 -30.10
CA TRP A 361 27.03 6.15 -29.26
C TRP A 361 27.46 7.52 -29.82
N LYS A 362 26.55 8.20 -30.49
CA LYS A 362 26.70 9.61 -30.80
C LYS A 362 25.88 10.32 -29.74
N MET A 363 26.55 10.99 -28.82
CA MET A 363 25.92 11.90 -27.87
C MET A 363 25.01 12.85 -28.66
N ALA A 364 23.71 12.85 -28.37
CA ALA A 364 22.82 13.88 -28.89
C ALA A 364 23.20 15.21 -28.22
N PRO A 365 23.37 16.32 -28.96
CA PRO A 365 23.51 17.62 -28.33
C PRO A 365 22.18 17.97 -27.62
N PRO A 366 22.23 18.74 -26.52
CA PRO A 366 21.02 19.14 -25.80
C PRO A 366 20.10 19.92 -26.76
N SER A 367 18.84 19.52 -26.79
CA SER A 367 17.80 20.15 -27.60
C SER A 367 17.69 21.65 -27.24
N PRO A 368 17.73 22.58 -28.21
CA PRO A 368 17.45 23.97 -27.92
C PRO A 368 15.96 24.11 -27.59
N LEU A 369 15.66 24.75 -26.47
CA LEU A 369 14.31 25.20 -26.13
C LEU A 369 13.72 26.01 -27.30
N PRO A 370 12.42 25.86 -27.61
CA PRO A 370 11.83 26.53 -28.77
C PRO A 370 11.90 28.04 -28.60
N SER A 371 12.70 28.69 -29.44
CA SER A 371 12.79 30.14 -29.52
C SER A 371 11.44 30.69 -29.96
N LYS A 372 10.76 31.43 -29.09
CA LYS A 372 9.59 32.24 -29.45
C LYS A 372 10.00 33.24 -30.53
N ARG A 373 9.54 33.02 -31.76
CA ARG A 373 9.58 34.03 -32.83
C ARG A 373 8.74 35.23 -32.40
N ARG A 374 9.41 36.33 -32.04
CA ARG A 374 8.82 37.66 -31.90
C ARG A 374 8.38 38.15 -33.27
N ASN A 375 7.08 38.23 -33.51
CA ASN A 375 6.53 39.07 -34.58
C ASN A 375 6.24 40.45 -33.99
N THR A 376 7.07 41.42 -34.36
CA THR A 376 6.91 42.85 -34.09
C THR A 376 6.05 43.49 -35.17
N ARG A 377 4.88 44.03 -34.78
CA ARG A 377 4.10 45.14 -35.37
C ARG A 377 2.87 45.25 -34.47
N GLY A 378 2.48 46.35 -33.83
CA GLY A 378 2.88 47.75 -33.86
C GLY A 378 1.66 48.51 -33.32
N SER A 379 1.78 49.02 -32.09
CA SER A 379 1.08 50.15 -31.45
C SER A 379 -0.45 50.35 -31.63
N ARG A 380 -1.17 50.36 -30.50
CA ARG A 380 -1.70 51.61 -29.88
C ARG A 380 -2.22 51.37 -28.44
N LYS A 381 -2.03 52.42 -27.63
CA LYS A 381 -2.20 52.56 -26.18
C LYS A 381 -3.65 52.50 -25.69
N SER A 382 -3.86 52.03 -24.46
CA SER A 382 -4.49 52.81 -23.37
C SER A 382 -4.47 52.04 -22.04
N ASP A 383 -4.32 52.78 -20.95
CA ASP A 383 -3.94 52.38 -19.60
C ASP A 383 -5.04 51.66 -18.79
N SER A 384 -4.64 50.77 -17.87
CA SER A 384 -4.97 50.87 -16.42
C SER A 384 -4.56 49.61 -15.62
N SER A 385 -4.20 49.89 -14.37
CA SER A 385 -3.70 49.08 -13.24
C SER A 385 -4.30 47.70 -12.96
N GLY A 386 -3.49 46.77 -12.42
CA GLY A 386 -3.97 45.71 -11.52
C GLY A 386 -3.05 44.49 -11.39
N TYR A 387 -2.47 44.32 -10.19
CA TYR A 387 -1.98 43.10 -9.53
C TYR A 387 -1.62 41.85 -10.38
N ASP A 388 -0.34 41.48 -10.33
CA ASP A 388 0.24 40.29 -10.97
C ASP A 388 -0.14 38.99 -10.21
N SER A 389 -0.89 38.11 -10.87
CA SER A 389 -1.06 36.70 -10.50
C SER A 389 -0.54 35.84 -11.64
N SER A 390 0.55 35.12 -11.38
CA SER A 390 1.26 34.28 -12.35
C SER A 390 0.37 33.19 -12.92
N ASN A 391 0.21 33.28 -14.23
CA ASN A 391 -0.55 32.48 -15.18
C ASN A 391 -0.13 30.98 -15.20
N GLU A 392 -0.90 30.09 -14.56
CA GLU A 392 -0.97 28.67 -14.96
C GLU A 392 -2.05 28.55 -16.04
N LYS A 393 -1.63 28.39 -17.31
CA LYS A 393 -2.54 28.03 -18.40
C LYS A 393 -3.01 26.59 -18.20
N CYS A 394 -4.18 26.43 -17.62
CA CYS A 394 -4.88 25.16 -17.57
C CYS A 394 -5.52 24.86 -18.92
N GLU A 395 -5.05 23.84 -19.62
CA GLU A 395 -5.79 23.24 -20.74
C GLU A 395 -7.10 22.64 -20.20
N GLN A 396 -8.20 23.08 -20.81
CA GLN A 396 -9.56 22.60 -20.56
C GLN A 396 -9.83 21.44 -21.51
N ASP A 397 -9.41 20.23 -21.16
CA ASP A 397 -9.73 19.04 -21.95
C ASP A 397 -10.76 18.18 -21.22
N ASN A 398 -11.84 17.84 -21.93
CA ASN A 398 -12.85 16.89 -21.48
C ASN A 398 -12.22 15.48 -21.42
N LEU A 399 -12.65 14.63 -20.47
CA LEU A 399 -12.09 13.27 -20.29
C LEU A 399 -12.19 12.40 -21.57
N SER A 400 -13.17 12.67 -22.43
CA SER A 400 -13.34 12.04 -23.76
C SER A 400 -12.20 12.40 -24.72
N ASP A 401 -11.79 13.66 -24.74
CA ASP A 401 -10.87 14.22 -25.73
C ASP A 401 -9.41 13.81 -25.41
N ILE A 402 -9.13 13.57 -24.12
CA ILE A 402 -7.85 13.04 -23.65
C ILE A 402 -7.67 11.57 -24.09
N CYS A 403 -8.75 10.78 -24.10
CA CYS A 403 -8.73 9.39 -24.58
C CYS A 403 -8.36 9.31 -26.06
N GLU A 404 -8.90 10.20 -26.89
CA GLU A 404 -8.55 10.30 -28.31
C GLU A 404 -7.12 10.83 -28.52
N LYS A 405 -6.64 11.80 -27.73
CA LYS A 405 -5.24 12.27 -27.82
C LYS A 405 -4.22 11.19 -27.42
N ILE A 406 -4.45 10.47 -26.33
CA ILE A 406 -3.55 9.39 -25.85
C ILE A 406 -3.46 8.23 -26.85
N THR A 407 -4.53 7.98 -27.61
CA THR A 407 -4.56 6.92 -28.63
C THR A 407 -4.12 7.39 -30.02
N SER A 408 -4.10 8.70 -30.29
CA SER A 408 -3.77 9.27 -31.61
C SER A 408 -2.39 9.93 -31.72
N ASP A 409 -1.73 10.26 -30.61
CA ASP A 409 -0.41 10.88 -30.67
C ASP A 409 0.67 9.87 -31.09
N LYS A 410 1.09 10.00 -32.36
CA LYS A 410 2.37 9.53 -32.87
C LYS A 410 3.51 10.29 -32.17
N VAL A 411 3.73 10.04 -30.89
CA VAL A 411 4.98 10.42 -30.24
C VAL A 411 6.09 9.63 -30.92
N ILE A 412 6.94 10.32 -31.67
CA ILE A 412 8.17 9.74 -32.21
C ILE A 412 9.05 9.43 -31.00
N TYR A 413 9.02 8.18 -30.53
CA TYR A 413 9.90 7.75 -29.46
C TYR A 413 11.25 7.36 -30.06
N LEU A 414 12.32 7.80 -29.42
CA LEU A 414 13.67 7.32 -29.71
C LEU A 414 13.94 6.08 -28.84
N PRO A 415 14.54 5.02 -29.39
CA PRO A 415 14.98 3.87 -28.60
C PRO A 415 15.88 4.29 -27.44
N LYS A 416 15.78 3.61 -26.30
CA LYS A 416 16.55 3.89 -25.07
C LYS A 416 17.40 2.68 -24.67
N PRO A 417 18.57 2.50 -25.31
CA PRO A 417 19.46 1.38 -25.01
C PRO A 417 19.82 1.23 -23.54
N GLU A 418 20.17 2.31 -22.86
CA GLU A 418 20.63 2.29 -21.47
C GLU A 418 19.55 1.72 -20.53
N LEU A 419 18.28 2.02 -20.81
CA LEU A 419 17.16 1.56 -20.02
C LEU A 419 16.76 0.13 -20.37
N SER A 420 17.02 -0.36 -21.58
CA SER A 420 16.50 -1.66 -22.04
C SER A 420 17.03 -2.85 -21.23
N ALA A 421 18.33 -2.86 -20.92
CA ALA A 421 18.94 -3.89 -20.10
C ALA A 421 18.43 -3.84 -18.64
N GLN A 422 18.19 -2.64 -18.10
CA GLN A 422 17.63 -2.45 -16.76
C GLN A 422 16.17 -2.93 -16.68
N LEU A 423 15.37 -2.63 -17.69
CA LEU A 423 13.99 -3.14 -17.81
C LEU A 423 14.00 -4.67 -17.89
N MET A 424 14.89 -5.26 -18.71
CA MET A 424 15.01 -6.71 -18.79
C MET A 424 15.36 -7.31 -17.43
N ASN A 425 16.35 -6.77 -16.73
CA ASN A 425 16.70 -7.25 -15.39
C ASN A 425 15.56 -7.11 -14.39
N ALA A 426 14.78 -6.03 -14.43
CA ALA A 426 13.63 -5.87 -13.56
C ALA A 426 12.52 -6.87 -13.87
N VAL A 427 12.24 -7.11 -15.16
CA VAL A 427 11.32 -8.14 -15.62
C VAL A 427 11.76 -9.53 -15.13
N LEU A 428 13.05 -9.84 -15.26
CA LEU A 428 13.61 -11.13 -14.85
C LEU A 428 13.74 -11.29 -13.35
N ASN A 429 13.74 -10.23 -12.54
CA ASN A 429 13.81 -10.33 -11.08
C ASN A 429 12.44 -10.20 -10.39
N SER A 430 11.40 -9.71 -11.08
CA SER A 430 10.04 -9.65 -10.54
C SER A 430 9.36 -11.02 -10.66
N TYR A 431 8.95 -11.58 -9.52
CA TYR A 431 8.18 -12.83 -9.46
C TYR A 431 6.88 -12.74 -10.28
N VAL A 432 6.22 -11.58 -10.31
CA VAL A 432 4.99 -11.35 -11.07
C VAL A 432 5.26 -11.45 -12.56
N CYS A 433 6.32 -10.78 -13.04
CA CYS A 433 6.73 -10.79 -14.44
C CYS A 433 7.20 -12.18 -14.88
N GLN A 434 8.10 -12.81 -14.12
CA GLN A 434 8.57 -14.18 -14.38
C GLN A 434 7.40 -15.15 -14.54
N LYS A 435 6.47 -15.18 -13.58
CA LYS A 435 5.33 -16.11 -13.60
C LYS A 435 4.47 -15.94 -14.86
N SER A 436 4.30 -14.71 -15.34
CA SER A 436 3.55 -14.43 -16.55
C SER A 436 4.33 -14.83 -17.81
N LEU A 437 5.61 -14.43 -17.88
CA LEU A 437 6.46 -14.62 -19.06
C LEU A 437 6.87 -16.08 -19.27
N LEU A 438 7.31 -16.78 -18.22
CA LEU A 438 7.69 -18.20 -18.33
C LEU A 438 6.51 -19.07 -18.80
N LYS A 439 5.28 -18.68 -18.46
CA LYS A 439 4.08 -19.40 -18.87
C LYS A 439 3.68 -19.15 -20.33
N SER A 440 4.00 -18.00 -20.91
CA SER A 440 3.37 -17.54 -22.16
C SER A 440 4.33 -17.01 -23.22
N ASN A 441 5.60 -16.77 -22.88
CA ASN A 441 6.59 -16.11 -23.75
C ASN A 441 8.00 -16.73 -23.61
N TRP A 442 8.06 -18.05 -23.49
CA TRP A 442 9.31 -18.78 -23.28
C TRP A 442 10.26 -18.70 -24.48
N ASP A 443 9.73 -18.88 -25.69
CA ASP A 443 10.53 -18.87 -26.92
C ASP A 443 11.12 -17.48 -27.19
N GLU A 444 10.35 -16.42 -26.94
CA GLU A 444 10.83 -15.05 -27.13
C GLU A 444 11.88 -14.66 -26.10
N LEU A 445 11.83 -15.21 -24.88
CA LEU A 445 12.92 -15.08 -23.91
C LEU A 445 14.20 -15.77 -24.40
N LYS A 446 14.08 -16.94 -25.04
CA LYS A 446 15.22 -17.65 -25.61
C LYS A 446 15.88 -16.88 -26.76
N ASP A 447 15.10 -16.16 -27.56
CA ASP A 447 15.62 -15.35 -28.67
C ASP A 447 16.59 -14.25 -28.21
N PHE A 448 16.50 -13.77 -26.96
CA PHE A 448 17.49 -12.84 -26.42
C PHE A 448 18.91 -13.43 -26.35
N LEU A 449 19.05 -14.75 -26.22
CA LEU A 449 20.37 -15.39 -26.22
C LEU A 449 21.12 -15.22 -27.55
N ASN A 450 20.42 -14.88 -28.64
CA ASN A 450 21.06 -14.56 -29.92
C ASN A 450 21.94 -13.29 -29.84
N PHE A 451 21.76 -12.45 -28.80
CA PHE A 451 22.63 -11.30 -28.57
C PHE A 451 23.99 -11.66 -27.94
N THR A 452 24.20 -12.90 -27.49
CA THR A 452 25.41 -13.31 -26.76
C THR A 452 26.69 -13.10 -27.57
N ASP A 453 26.70 -13.51 -28.85
CA ASP A 453 27.87 -13.36 -29.72
C ASP A 453 28.16 -11.89 -30.04
N ILE A 454 27.11 -11.09 -30.22
CA ILE A 454 27.21 -9.65 -30.49
C ILE A 454 27.75 -8.92 -29.26
N LEU A 455 27.25 -9.26 -28.08
CA LEU A 455 27.72 -8.74 -26.80
C LEU A 455 29.19 -9.08 -26.55
N LYS A 456 29.58 -10.34 -26.76
CA LYS A 456 30.96 -10.79 -26.64
C LYS A 456 31.91 -9.97 -27.51
N LYS A 457 31.57 -9.80 -28.79
CA LYS A 457 32.35 -8.98 -29.72
C LYS A 457 32.47 -7.53 -29.25
N LYS A 458 31.40 -6.93 -28.71
CA LYS A 458 31.42 -5.57 -28.17
C LYS A 458 32.30 -5.41 -26.94
N ILE A 459 32.35 -6.42 -26.07
CA ILE A 459 33.24 -6.46 -24.91
C ILE A 459 34.70 -6.62 -25.35
N GLU A 460 34.99 -7.47 -26.33
CA GLU A 460 36.35 -7.61 -26.88
C GLU A 460 36.81 -6.30 -27.57
N GLU A 461 35.91 -5.61 -28.28
CA GLU A 461 36.20 -4.30 -28.88
C GLU A 461 36.45 -3.19 -27.83
N SER A 462 35.87 -3.29 -26.63
CA SER A 462 36.03 -2.30 -25.57
C SER A 462 37.39 -2.36 -24.87
N GLU A 463 38.09 -3.49 -24.93
CA GLU A 463 39.47 -3.59 -24.43
C GLU A 463 40.43 -2.68 -25.21
N THR A 464 40.04 -2.25 -26.42
CA THR A 464 40.84 -1.39 -27.32
C THR A 464 40.33 0.05 -27.43
N LYS A 465 39.15 0.37 -26.88
CA LYS A 465 38.52 1.69 -26.97
C LYS A 465 38.00 2.16 -25.61
N LEU A 466 38.20 3.44 -25.30
CA LEU A 466 37.63 4.05 -24.10
C LEU A 466 36.09 4.09 -24.23
N LEU A 467 35.39 3.21 -23.52
CA LEU A 467 33.94 3.25 -23.41
C LEU A 467 33.49 4.34 -22.44
N SER A 468 32.31 4.91 -22.66
CA SER A 468 31.66 5.79 -21.69
C SER A 468 31.09 4.98 -20.51
N SER A 469 30.91 5.62 -19.35
CA SER A 469 30.34 4.95 -18.16
C SER A 469 28.96 4.35 -18.42
N ALA A 470 28.12 5.01 -19.22
CA ALA A 470 26.79 4.50 -19.56
C ALA A 470 26.87 3.24 -20.42
N GLU A 471 27.92 3.14 -21.24
CA GLU A 471 28.15 2.00 -22.12
C GLU A 471 28.53 0.76 -21.34
N CYS A 472 29.46 0.91 -20.40
CA CYS A 472 29.86 -0.15 -19.49
C CYS A 472 28.67 -0.66 -18.66
N THR A 473 27.84 0.25 -18.14
CA THR A 473 26.64 -0.14 -17.38
C THR A 473 25.66 -0.93 -18.25
N PHE A 474 25.35 -0.45 -19.45
CA PHE A 474 24.47 -1.16 -20.39
C PHE A 474 24.97 -2.58 -20.70
N LEU A 475 26.24 -2.73 -21.07
CA LEU A 475 26.81 -4.04 -21.42
C LEU A 475 26.81 -5.00 -20.22
N LYS A 476 27.11 -4.49 -19.02
CA LYS A 476 27.08 -5.26 -17.77
C LYS A 476 25.66 -5.72 -17.43
N ASP A 477 24.69 -4.81 -17.51
CA ASP A 477 23.30 -5.11 -17.22
C ASP A 477 22.75 -6.12 -18.24
N LEU A 478 23.10 -5.99 -19.52
CA LEU A 478 22.70 -6.92 -20.56
C LEU A 478 23.35 -8.30 -20.35
N LEU A 479 24.62 -8.37 -19.98
CA LEU A 479 25.28 -9.63 -19.63
C LEU A 479 24.56 -10.33 -18.48
N PHE A 480 24.20 -9.58 -17.44
CA PHE A 480 23.47 -10.12 -16.30
C PHE A 480 22.08 -10.63 -16.70
N ALA A 481 21.37 -9.91 -17.57
CA ALA A 481 20.09 -10.34 -18.11
C ALA A 481 20.20 -11.66 -18.89
N LEU A 482 21.15 -11.75 -19.82
CA LEU A 482 21.37 -12.96 -20.64
C LEU A 482 21.78 -14.17 -19.79
N LEU A 483 22.64 -13.95 -18.79
CA LEU A 483 23.00 -15.01 -17.84
C LEU A 483 21.78 -15.48 -17.04
N THR A 484 20.95 -14.55 -16.57
CA THR A 484 19.72 -14.88 -15.84
C THR A 484 18.75 -15.67 -16.72
N ILE A 485 18.57 -15.28 -17.98
CA ILE A 485 17.78 -16.05 -18.96
C ILE A 485 18.36 -17.46 -19.12
N ALA A 486 19.67 -17.61 -19.34
CA ALA A 486 20.29 -18.92 -19.47
C ALA A 486 20.07 -19.80 -18.23
N VAL A 487 20.22 -19.24 -17.02
CA VAL A 487 19.95 -19.95 -15.76
C VAL A 487 18.49 -20.38 -15.66
N LEU A 488 17.54 -19.49 -15.97
CA LEU A 488 16.12 -19.81 -15.96
C LEU A 488 15.77 -20.92 -16.96
N LEU A 489 16.37 -20.89 -18.15
CA LEU A 489 16.19 -21.93 -19.18
C LEU A 489 16.83 -23.28 -18.79
N HIS A 490 17.91 -23.27 -18.01
CA HIS A 490 18.58 -24.49 -17.53
C HIS A 490 17.95 -25.07 -16.26
N GLY A 491 17.24 -24.27 -15.45
CA GLY A 491 16.60 -24.69 -14.21
C GLY A 491 15.28 -25.46 -14.37
N GLU A 492 14.74 -25.57 -15.57
CA GLU A 492 13.52 -26.35 -15.90
C GLU A 492 13.80 -27.75 -16.51
N VAL A 493 14.98 -28.33 -16.27
CA VAL A 493 15.28 -29.76 -16.58
C VAL A 493 15.00 -30.66 -15.38
#